data_AF-A0A139R9I9-F1
#
_entry.id   AF-A0A139R9I9-F1
#
_cell.length_a   1.000
_cell.length_b   1.000
_cell.length_c   1.000
_cell.angle_alpha   90.00
_cell.angle_beta   90.00
_cell.angle_gamma   90.00
#
_symmetry.space_group_name_H-M   'P 1'
#
loop_
_entity.id
_entity.type
_entity.pdbx_description
1 polymer ?
#
loop_
_entity_poly.entity_id
_entity_poly.type
_entity_poly.pdbx_seq_one_letter_code
_entity_poly.pdbx_strand_id
1 'polypeptide(L)'
;MSEDTAGYKKAFSVIRDDSTKIIMNYSKEELVESLWIDVFPLDGMPSNNLEKKIHSFRYLYTRMMVQLSQFNSLVNQKKENRPLTEKMIIAFANVVNIEKIISFNWAQKKYLQTLKKYSFKEAFAGNYTGAYKLREIVPSDYFGEPVSLEFEGIDLSCPRKYKEYLEAIYGENYMQLPPEDKRNQHHYKIISLGDNEEWE
;
A
#
# COMPACT_ATOMS: atom_id res chain seq x y z
N MET A 1 14.84 1.77 3.09
CA MET A 1 14.87 1.56 1.62
C MET A 1 13.85 2.48 0.96
N SER A 2 14.21 3.06 -0.19
CA SER A 2 13.40 4.01 -0.98
C SER A 2 13.58 3.75 -2.47
N GLU A 3 12.97 4.59 -3.32
CA GLU A 3 13.08 4.49 -4.80
C GLU A 3 14.52 4.54 -5.34
N ASP A 4 15.47 5.06 -4.57
CA ASP A 4 16.90 5.13 -4.96
C ASP A 4 17.66 3.83 -4.68
N THR A 5 17.05 2.88 -3.94
CA THR A 5 17.67 1.60 -3.65
C THR A 5 17.61 0.68 -4.88
N ALA A 6 18.75 0.11 -5.28
CA ALA A 6 18.82 -0.77 -6.45
C ALA A 6 17.84 -1.95 -6.32
N GLY A 7 17.04 -2.17 -7.36
CA GLY A 7 16.04 -3.25 -7.37
C GLY A 7 14.81 -3.00 -6.49
N TYR A 8 14.64 -1.82 -5.92
CA TYR A 8 13.47 -1.47 -5.12
C TYR A 8 12.22 -1.34 -6.00
N LYS A 9 11.14 -2.00 -5.57
CA LYS A 9 9.93 -2.19 -6.38
C LYS A 9 8.67 -1.53 -5.80
N LYS A 10 8.73 -0.99 -4.58
CA LYS A 10 7.59 -0.32 -3.95
C LYS A 10 7.53 1.15 -4.36
N ALA A 11 6.33 1.74 -4.34
CA ALA A 11 6.09 3.14 -4.63
C ALA A 11 6.13 4.06 -3.38
N PHE A 12 6.57 3.52 -2.26
CA PHE A 12 6.65 4.15 -0.95
C PHE A 12 7.90 3.63 -0.24
N SER A 13 8.34 4.29 0.82
CA SER A 13 9.56 3.93 1.54
C SER A 13 9.28 2.94 2.66
N VAL A 14 10.31 2.19 3.06
CA VAL A 14 10.21 1.22 4.15
C VAL A 14 11.42 1.32 5.05
N ILE A 15 11.20 1.38 6.35
CA ILE A 15 12.22 1.25 7.39
C ILE A 15 12.22 -0.20 7.86
N ARG A 16 13.39 -0.83 7.96
CA ARG A 16 13.53 -2.24 8.37
C ARG A 16 14.45 -2.34 9.57
N ASP A 17 14.15 -3.29 10.44
CA ASP A 17 15.01 -3.69 11.55
C ASP A 17 15.72 -5.01 11.19
N ASP A 18 16.96 -4.91 10.73
CA ASP A 18 17.75 -6.04 10.25
C ASP A 18 18.19 -7.03 11.35
N SER A 19 17.96 -6.71 12.63
CA SER A 19 18.16 -7.64 13.75
C SER A 19 17.06 -8.70 13.84
N THR A 20 15.90 -8.45 13.24
CA THR A 20 14.72 -9.32 13.31
C THR A 20 14.65 -10.28 12.11
N LYS A 21 13.96 -11.41 12.30
CA LYS A 21 13.73 -12.42 11.27
C LYS A 21 12.31 -12.96 11.34
N ILE A 22 11.58 -12.81 10.25
CA ILE A 22 10.26 -13.39 10.01
C ILE A 22 10.24 -14.17 8.69
N ILE A 23 9.33 -15.13 8.58
CA ILE A 23 9.05 -15.84 7.33
C ILE A 23 7.65 -15.44 6.89
N MET A 24 7.54 -14.87 5.69
CA MET A 24 6.27 -14.57 5.06
C MET A 24 5.82 -15.78 4.22
N ASN A 25 4.61 -16.27 4.51
CA ASN A 25 4.03 -17.48 3.93
C ASN A 25 2.91 -17.19 2.91
N TYR A 26 2.75 -15.94 2.47
CA TYR A 26 1.70 -15.57 1.52
C TYR A 26 2.08 -15.86 0.05
N SER A 27 3.38 -16.02 -0.25
CA SER A 27 3.92 -16.26 -1.60
C SER A 27 4.13 -17.75 -1.90
N LYS A 28 4.42 -18.08 -3.17
CA LYS A 28 4.69 -19.47 -3.60
C LYS A 28 5.94 -20.04 -2.92
N GLU A 29 6.90 -19.19 -2.63
CA GLU A 29 8.14 -19.48 -1.92
C GLU A 29 8.12 -18.71 -0.61
N GLU A 30 8.65 -19.33 0.46
CA GLU A 30 8.84 -18.66 1.75
C GLU A 30 9.83 -17.51 1.56
N LEU A 31 9.43 -16.31 1.98
CA LEU A 31 10.30 -15.14 1.94
C LEU A 31 10.80 -14.86 3.36
N VAL A 32 12.11 -14.97 3.56
CA VAL A 32 12.76 -14.48 4.77
C VAL A 32 12.85 -12.96 4.68
N GLU A 33 12.32 -12.27 5.68
CA GLU A 33 12.29 -10.81 5.75
C GLU A 33 12.51 -10.37 7.21
N SER A 34 12.79 -9.09 7.40
CA SER A 34 12.85 -8.43 8.72
C SER A 34 11.52 -7.76 9.06
N LEU A 35 11.25 -7.40 10.31
CA LEU A 35 10.17 -6.47 10.65
C LEU A 35 10.41 -5.11 9.99
N TRP A 36 9.32 -4.42 9.67
CA TRP A 36 9.37 -3.15 8.95
C TRP A 36 8.26 -2.19 9.32
N ILE A 37 8.51 -0.91 9.06
CA ILE A 37 7.52 0.16 9.05
C ILE A 37 7.42 0.71 7.63
N ASP A 38 6.22 0.71 7.07
CA ASP A 38 5.94 1.34 5.78
C ASP A 38 5.74 2.85 5.98
N VAL A 39 6.39 3.66 5.14
CA VAL A 39 6.31 5.13 5.17
C VAL A 39 5.65 5.60 3.88
N PHE A 40 4.38 5.98 3.99
CA PHE A 40 3.57 6.42 2.86
C PHE A 40 3.57 7.95 2.72
N PRO A 41 3.91 8.49 1.54
CA PRO A 41 3.68 9.91 1.26
C PRO A 41 2.18 10.18 1.11
N LEU A 42 1.76 11.39 1.48
CA LEU A 42 0.42 11.92 1.23
C LEU A 42 0.50 12.94 0.10
N ASP A 43 -0.17 12.67 -1.01
CA ASP A 43 -0.21 13.55 -2.18
C ASP A 43 -1.62 14.14 -2.38
N GLY A 44 -1.69 15.28 -3.07
CA GLY A 44 -2.94 16.02 -3.26
C GLY A 44 -3.87 15.45 -4.33
N MET A 45 -5.10 15.93 -4.34
CA MET A 45 -6.13 15.70 -5.36
C MET A 45 -6.88 17.02 -5.61
N PRO A 46 -7.06 17.45 -6.87
CA PRO A 46 -7.73 18.71 -7.17
C PRO A 46 -9.20 18.68 -6.73
N SER A 47 -9.71 19.84 -6.34
CA SER A 47 -11.11 20.04 -5.95
C SER A 47 -12.07 20.09 -7.14
N ASN A 48 -11.59 20.52 -8.32
CA ASN A 48 -12.40 20.58 -9.53
C ASN A 48 -12.85 19.18 -9.97
N ASN A 49 -14.16 18.98 -10.15
CA ASN A 49 -14.74 17.67 -10.47
C ASN A 49 -14.19 17.03 -11.76
N LEU A 50 -13.95 17.83 -12.81
CA LEU A 50 -13.42 17.31 -14.07
C LEU A 50 -11.95 16.91 -13.89
N GLU A 51 -11.14 17.77 -13.26
CA GLU A 51 -9.75 17.45 -12.97
C GLU A 51 -9.61 16.23 -12.06
N LYS A 52 -10.45 16.14 -11.03
CA LYS A 52 -10.51 14.99 -10.10
C LYS A 52 -10.80 13.70 -10.85
N LYS A 53 -11.75 13.69 -11.79
CA LYS A 53 -12.06 12.52 -12.63
C LYS A 53 -10.89 12.16 -13.54
N ILE A 54 -10.30 13.14 -14.23
CA ILE A 54 -9.15 12.92 -15.11
C ILE A 54 -7.96 12.38 -14.31
N HIS A 55 -7.68 12.96 -13.15
CA HIS A 55 -6.58 12.57 -12.30
C HIS A 55 -6.79 11.16 -11.75
N SER A 56 -7.99 10.86 -11.25
CA SER A 56 -8.38 9.52 -10.78
C SER A 56 -8.19 8.46 -11.86
N PHE A 57 -8.60 8.75 -13.10
CA PHE A 57 -8.40 7.85 -14.24
C PHE A 57 -6.90 7.64 -14.52
N ARG A 58 -6.11 8.72 -14.59
CA ARG A 58 -4.66 8.63 -14.83
C ARG A 58 -3.93 7.87 -13.73
N TYR A 59 -4.31 8.10 -12.47
CA TYR A 59 -3.81 7.37 -11.31
C TYR A 59 -4.10 5.87 -11.44
N LEU A 60 -5.35 5.48 -11.65
CA LEU A 60 -5.74 4.07 -11.76
C LEU A 60 -5.06 3.39 -12.95
N TYR A 61 -4.96 4.09 -14.09
CA TYR A 61 -4.27 3.61 -15.28
C TYR A 61 -2.78 3.39 -15.01
N THR A 62 -2.07 4.37 -14.46
CA THR A 62 -0.63 4.24 -14.20
C THR A 62 -0.33 3.21 -13.11
N ARG A 63 -1.19 3.08 -12.09
CA ARG A 63 -1.12 2.01 -11.08
C ARG A 63 -1.27 0.63 -11.72
N MET A 64 -2.23 0.47 -12.64
CA MET A 64 -2.41 -0.77 -13.40
C MET A 64 -1.18 -1.10 -14.24
N MET A 65 -0.57 -0.11 -14.90
CA MET A 65 0.65 -0.33 -15.70
C MET A 65 1.82 -0.85 -14.85
N VAL A 66 2.00 -0.33 -13.62
CA VAL A 66 3.00 -0.86 -12.68
C VAL A 66 2.70 -2.32 -12.34
N GLN A 67 1.44 -2.64 -12.01
CA GLN A 67 1.04 -4.01 -11.69
C GLN A 67 1.26 -4.98 -12.86
N LEU A 68 0.94 -4.57 -14.09
CA LEU A 68 1.17 -5.37 -15.31
C LEU A 68 2.65 -5.54 -15.64
N SER A 69 3.49 -4.52 -15.39
CA SER A 69 4.95 -4.63 -15.57
C SER A 69 5.62 -5.62 -14.62
N GLN A 70 4.90 -6.03 -13.56
CA GLN A 70 5.36 -6.95 -12.52
C GLN A 70 4.45 -8.17 -12.37
N PHE A 71 3.67 -8.46 -13.43
CA PHE A 71 2.56 -9.41 -13.42
C PHE A 71 2.93 -10.76 -12.80
N ASN A 72 4.06 -11.36 -13.20
CA ASN A 72 4.48 -12.67 -12.68
C ASN A 72 4.96 -12.65 -11.22
N SER A 73 5.38 -11.50 -10.70
CA SER A 73 5.95 -11.36 -9.34
C SER A 73 4.96 -10.87 -8.28
N LEU A 74 3.91 -10.11 -8.68
CA LEU A 74 2.95 -9.49 -7.75
C LEU A 74 1.55 -10.12 -7.78
N VAL A 75 1.15 -10.77 -8.88
CA VAL A 75 -0.17 -11.40 -8.94
C VAL A 75 -0.09 -12.75 -8.25
N ASN A 76 -0.76 -12.88 -7.09
CA ASN A 76 -0.88 -14.15 -6.39
C ASN A 76 -1.58 -15.18 -7.30
N GLN A 77 -0.82 -16.03 -8.00
CA GLN A 77 -1.37 -17.00 -8.94
C GLN A 77 -2.18 -18.12 -8.26
N LYS A 78 -2.09 -18.26 -6.92
CA LYS A 78 -2.71 -19.32 -6.12
C LYS A 78 -4.07 -18.97 -5.50
N LYS A 79 -4.72 -17.86 -5.89
CA LYS A 79 -6.07 -17.55 -5.39
C LYS A 79 -7.07 -18.59 -5.93
N GLU A 80 -7.50 -19.53 -5.09
CA GLU A 80 -8.30 -20.70 -5.47
C GLU A 80 -9.68 -20.34 -6.05
N ASN A 81 -10.30 -19.25 -5.55
CA ASN A 81 -11.62 -18.78 -5.99
C ASN A 81 -11.54 -17.55 -6.91
N ARG A 82 -10.96 -17.71 -8.10
CA ARG A 82 -10.98 -16.66 -9.14
C ARG A 82 -12.14 -16.84 -10.13
N PRO A 83 -12.92 -15.78 -10.42
CA PRO A 83 -13.88 -15.76 -11.52
C PRO A 83 -13.21 -16.16 -12.85
N LEU A 84 -13.97 -16.80 -13.74
CA LEU A 84 -13.47 -17.32 -15.02
C LEU A 84 -12.82 -16.21 -15.89
N THR A 85 -13.38 -14.99 -15.83
CA THR A 85 -12.87 -13.81 -16.52
C THR A 85 -11.48 -13.41 -16.04
N GLU A 86 -11.23 -13.45 -14.73
CA GLU A 86 -9.91 -13.17 -14.15
C GLU A 86 -8.90 -14.24 -14.57
N LYS A 87 -9.30 -15.52 -14.64
CA LYS A 87 -8.45 -16.61 -15.16
C LYS A 87 -8.06 -16.40 -16.62
N MET A 88 -8.99 -15.97 -17.47
CA MET A 88 -8.71 -15.69 -18.89
C MET A 88 -7.79 -14.50 -19.09
N ILE A 89 -7.98 -13.42 -18.32
CA ILE A 89 -7.08 -12.25 -18.36
C ILE A 89 -5.66 -12.64 -17.93
N ILE A 90 -5.54 -13.47 -16.90
CA ILE A 90 -4.24 -13.97 -16.43
C ILE A 90 -3.57 -14.85 -17.48
N ALA A 91 -4.32 -15.79 -18.08
CA ALA A 91 -3.82 -16.63 -19.15
C ALA A 91 -3.35 -15.79 -20.35
N PHE A 92 -4.14 -14.80 -20.77
CA PHE A 92 -3.77 -13.90 -21.86
C PHE A 92 -2.52 -13.06 -21.54
N ALA A 93 -2.45 -12.48 -20.34
CA ALA A 93 -1.29 -11.70 -19.89
C ALA A 93 0.00 -12.55 -19.84
N ASN A 94 -0.11 -13.82 -19.43
CA ASN A 94 0.99 -14.80 -19.44
C ASN A 94 1.43 -15.15 -20.88
N VAL A 95 0.48 -15.42 -21.78
CA VAL A 95 0.77 -15.75 -23.19
C VAL A 95 1.48 -14.59 -23.90
N VAL A 96 1.04 -13.35 -23.64
CA VAL A 96 1.60 -12.15 -24.28
C VAL A 96 2.92 -11.71 -23.65
N ASN A 97 3.35 -12.31 -22.52
CA ASN A 97 4.50 -11.86 -21.72
C ASN A 97 4.44 -10.34 -21.49
N ILE A 98 3.32 -9.84 -20.98
CA ILE A 98 3.07 -8.39 -20.90
C ILE A 98 4.14 -7.63 -20.11
N GLU A 99 4.82 -8.31 -19.17
CA GLU A 99 5.97 -7.79 -18.42
C GLU A 99 7.22 -7.51 -19.29
N LYS A 100 7.38 -8.20 -20.44
CA LYS A 100 8.44 -7.92 -21.41
C LYS A 100 8.11 -6.74 -22.31
N ILE A 101 6.83 -6.37 -22.39
CA ILE A 101 6.34 -5.25 -23.20
C ILE A 101 6.35 -3.95 -22.39
N ILE A 102 5.99 -4.02 -21.11
CA ILE A 102 5.90 -2.84 -20.23
C ILE A 102 7.12 -2.82 -19.30
N SER A 103 8.04 -1.88 -19.54
CA SER A 103 9.15 -1.65 -18.61
C SER A 103 8.66 -1.17 -17.25
N PHE A 104 9.04 -1.88 -16.18
CA PHE A 104 8.75 -1.47 -14.81
C PHE A 104 9.26 -0.06 -14.51
N ASN A 105 10.51 0.25 -14.86
CA ASN A 105 11.09 1.56 -14.59
C ASN A 105 10.30 2.69 -15.26
N TRP A 106 9.83 2.47 -16.49
CA TRP A 106 8.98 3.43 -17.19
C TRP A 106 7.61 3.57 -16.51
N ALA A 107 6.94 2.46 -16.18
CA ALA A 107 5.63 2.45 -15.56
C ALA A 107 5.67 3.10 -14.17
N GLN A 108 6.66 2.74 -13.35
CA GLN A 108 6.90 3.28 -12.02
C GLN A 108 7.16 4.78 -12.08
N LYS A 109 8.01 5.24 -13.00
CA LYS A 109 8.26 6.67 -13.22
C LYS A 109 6.97 7.43 -13.57
N LYS A 110 6.14 6.88 -14.47
CA LYS A 110 4.85 7.50 -14.85
C LYS A 110 3.84 7.50 -13.71
N TYR A 111 3.82 6.45 -12.91
CA TYR A 111 3.00 6.36 -11.71
C TYR A 111 3.40 7.44 -10.69
N LEU A 112 4.67 7.52 -10.32
CA LEU A 112 5.18 8.53 -9.38
C LEU A 112 4.97 9.96 -9.89
N GLN A 113 5.20 10.22 -11.18
CA GLN A 113 4.88 11.52 -11.80
C GLN A 113 3.39 11.86 -11.72
N THR A 114 2.53 10.86 -11.77
CA THR A 114 1.08 11.05 -11.61
C THR A 114 0.78 11.39 -10.15
N LEU A 115 1.28 10.63 -9.17
CA LEU A 115 1.03 10.90 -7.75
C LEU A 115 1.49 12.30 -7.33
N LYS A 116 2.72 12.67 -7.69
CA LYS A 116 3.36 13.95 -7.34
C LYS A 116 2.77 15.17 -8.08
N LYS A 117 1.72 15.00 -8.90
CA LYS A 117 1.17 16.09 -9.73
C LYS A 117 0.55 17.21 -8.88
N TYR A 118 -0.09 16.86 -7.77
CA TYR A 118 -0.83 17.79 -6.93
C TYR A 118 -0.23 17.82 -5.52
N SER A 119 -0.09 19.02 -4.96
CA SER A 119 0.48 19.22 -3.63
C SER A 119 -0.49 18.75 -2.55
N PHE A 120 0.02 18.28 -1.41
CA PHE A 120 -0.78 18.05 -0.21
C PHE A 120 -1.64 19.26 0.23
N LYS A 121 -1.27 20.48 -0.18
CA LYS A 121 -2.03 21.71 0.09
C LYS A 121 -3.38 21.80 -0.65
N GLU A 122 -3.68 20.88 -1.55
CA GLU A 122 -5.01 20.79 -2.17
C GLU A 122 -6.11 20.54 -1.12
N ALA A 123 -7.37 20.72 -1.51
CA ALA A 123 -8.51 20.47 -0.63
C ALA A 123 -8.69 18.99 -0.24
N PHE A 124 -8.17 18.07 -1.06
CA PHE A 124 -8.16 16.64 -0.80
C PHE A 124 -6.74 16.11 -0.91
N ALA A 125 -6.39 15.14 -0.07
CA ALA A 125 -5.10 14.47 -0.08
C ALA A 125 -5.23 13.05 0.50
N GLY A 126 -4.22 12.22 0.28
CA GLY A 126 -4.18 10.91 0.90
C GLY A 126 -3.12 9.98 0.35
N ASN A 127 -3.19 8.73 0.80
CA ASN A 127 -2.26 7.70 0.40
C ASN A 127 -2.73 7.04 -0.92
N TYR A 128 -2.09 7.40 -2.02
CA TYR A 128 -2.37 6.77 -3.32
C TYR A 128 -1.84 5.34 -3.44
N THR A 129 -0.86 4.96 -2.63
CA THR A 129 -0.19 3.66 -2.72
C THR A 129 -0.84 2.57 -1.87
N GLY A 130 -1.80 2.96 -1.03
CA GLY A 130 -2.55 2.06 -0.17
C GLY A 130 -3.46 1.07 -0.90
N ALA A 131 -4.03 0.15 -0.12
CA ALA A 131 -4.86 -0.94 -0.61
C ALA A 131 -6.24 -0.45 -1.09
N TYR A 132 -6.77 0.60 -0.46
CA TYR A 132 -8.12 1.12 -0.70
C TYR A 132 -8.19 2.22 -1.77
N LYS A 133 -7.06 2.54 -2.41
CA LYS A 133 -6.97 3.42 -3.60
C LYS A 133 -7.59 4.79 -3.32
N LEU A 134 -8.53 5.22 -4.17
CA LEU A 134 -9.21 6.53 -4.08
C LEU A 134 -10.02 6.72 -2.79
N ARG A 135 -10.34 5.64 -2.06
CA ARG A 135 -11.03 5.73 -0.75
C ARG A 135 -10.13 6.34 0.33
N GLU A 136 -8.81 6.24 0.17
CA GLU A 136 -7.84 6.85 1.10
C GLU A 136 -7.60 8.33 0.81
N ILE A 137 -8.22 8.88 -0.25
CA ILE A 137 -8.16 10.31 -0.58
C ILE A 137 -9.33 11.01 0.11
N VAL A 138 -9.00 11.75 1.15
CA VAL A 138 -9.94 12.41 2.08
C VAL A 138 -9.75 13.93 2.04
N PRO A 139 -10.63 14.72 2.68
CA PRO A 139 -10.34 16.14 2.92
C PRO A 139 -8.99 16.32 3.61
N SER A 140 -8.13 17.21 3.09
CA SER A 140 -6.76 17.38 3.61
C SER A 140 -6.72 17.89 5.06
N ASP A 141 -7.80 18.54 5.51
CA ASP A 141 -7.95 18.98 6.90
C ASP A 141 -8.06 17.83 7.90
N TYR A 142 -8.26 16.59 7.43
CA TYR A 142 -8.21 15.40 8.28
C TYR A 142 -6.82 15.20 8.89
N PHE A 143 -5.78 15.56 8.14
CA PHE A 143 -4.39 15.43 8.57
C PHE A 143 -3.99 16.59 9.48
N GLY A 144 -4.30 17.84 9.10
CA GLY A 144 -4.26 19.03 9.95
C GLY A 144 -3.03 19.19 10.85
N GLU A 145 -3.20 19.94 11.95
CA GLU A 145 -2.24 19.91 13.07
C GLU A 145 -2.40 18.58 13.82
N PRO A 146 -1.33 17.79 13.98
CA PRO A 146 -1.42 16.46 14.55
C PRO A 146 -1.84 16.50 16.02
N VAL A 147 -2.49 15.43 16.46
CA VAL A 147 -2.81 15.18 17.86
C VAL A 147 -1.91 14.07 18.40
N SER A 148 -1.55 14.17 19.68
CA SER A 148 -0.80 13.11 20.36
C SER A 148 -1.77 12.08 20.92
N LEU A 149 -1.54 10.80 20.64
CA LEU A 149 -2.28 9.66 21.17
C LEU A 149 -1.32 8.65 21.79
N GLU A 150 -1.68 8.11 22.94
CA GLU A 150 -0.93 7.04 23.60
C GLU A 150 -1.24 5.70 22.92
N PHE A 151 -0.19 4.92 22.65
CA PHE A 151 -0.27 3.55 22.16
C PHE A 151 0.84 2.73 22.81
N GLU A 152 0.51 1.68 23.57
CA GLU A 152 1.50 0.81 24.24
C GLU A 152 2.56 1.60 25.05
N GLY A 153 2.14 2.67 25.73
CA GLY A 153 3.02 3.52 26.56
C GLY A 153 3.91 4.51 25.78
N ILE A 154 3.74 4.64 24.46
CA ILE A 154 4.40 5.67 23.66
C ILE A 154 3.39 6.68 23.10
N ASP A 155 3.78 7.95 23.12
CA ASP A 155 3.01 9.03 22.51
C ASP A 155 3.30 9.13 21.01
N LEU A 156 2.28 8.92 20.19
CA LEU A 156 2.36 8.97 18.73
C LEU A 156 1.64 10.20 18.17
N SER A 157 2.24 10.78 17.13
CA SER A 157 1.64 11.86 16.36
C SER A 157 0.65 11.29 15.34
N CYS A 158 -0.62 11.66 15.46
CA CYS A 158 -1.70 11.16 14.63
C CYS A 158 -2.43 12.27 13.87
N PRO A 159 -3.09 11.97 12.74
CA PRO A 159 -3.93 12.93 12.02
C PRO A 159 -4.94 13.62 12.94
N ARG A 160 -5.15 14.93 12.75
CA ARG A 160 -6.09 15.73 13.56
C ARG A 160 -7.46 15.08 13.71
N LYS A 161 -8.00 14.56 12.61
CA LYS A 161 -9.31 13.90 12.51
C LYS A 161 -9.14 12.41 12.21
N TYR A 162 -8.32 11.74 13.02
CA TYR A 162 -8.00 10.33 12.83
C TYR A 162 -9.23 9.43 12.82
N LYS A 163 -10.29 9.74 13.59
CA LYS A 163 -11.53 8.94 13.61
C LYS A 163 -12.26 9.01 12.27
N GLU A 164 -12.45 10.22 11.75
CA GLU A 164 -13.08 10.45 10.44
C GLU A 164 -12.25 9.83 9.31
N TYR A 165 -10.92 9.87 9.42
CA TYR A 165 -10.02 9.20 8.49
C TYR A 165 -10.20 7.68 8.49
N LEU A 166 -10.21 7.06 9.68
CA LEU A 166 -10.41 5.62 9.83
C LEU A 166 -11.80 5.20 9.35
N GLU A 167 -12.84 5.94 9.70
CA GLU A 167 -14.22 5.71 9.23
C GLU A 167 -14.33 5.82 7.70
N ALA A 168 -13.68 6.83 7.08
CA ALA A 168 -13.69 6.99 5.63
C ALA A 168 -13.10 5.75 4.93
N ILE A 169 -12.04 5.17 5.46
CA ILE A 169 -11.30 4.04 4.85
C ILE A 169 -11.91 2.68 5.19
N TYR A 170 -12.32 2.47 6.43
CA TYR A 170 -12.75 1.17 6.95
C TYR A 170 -14.27 1.07 7.13
N GLY A 171 -14.97 2.20 7.29
CA GLY A 171 -16.41 2.29 7.53
C GLY A 171 -16.75 2.58 8.99
N GLU A 172 -18.02 2.88 9.28
CA GLU A 172 -18.52 3.25 10.62
C GLU A 172 -18.15 2.23 11.71
N ASN A 173 -18.21 0.92 11.39
CA ASN A 173 -17.94 -0.16 12.32
C ASN A 173 -16.46 -0.60 12.35
N TYR A 174 -15.51 0.28 12.02
CA TYR A 174 -14.10 -0.10 11.92
C TYR A 174 -13.49 -0.62 13.23
N MET A 175 -14.06 -0.24 14.37
CA MET A 175 -13.66 -0.72 15.71
C MET A 175 -14.23 -2.10 16.04
N GLN A 176 -15.14 -2.64 15.22
CA GLN A 176 -15.68 -3.98 15.41
C GLN A 176 -14.69 -5.00 14.84
N LEU A 177 -14.16 -5.86 15.73
CA LEU A 177 -13.28 -6.94 15.30
C LEU A 177 -14.00 -7.85 14.28
N PRO A 178 -13.33 -8.25 13.19
CA PRO A 178 -13.90 -9.26 12.30
C PRO A 178 -14.02 -10.60 13.04
N PRO A 179 -14.82 -11.54 12.51
CA PRO A 179 -14.86 -12.93 12.98
C PRO A 179 -13.45 -13.53 13.13
N GLU A 180 -13.23 -14.40 14.12
CA GLU A 180 -11.90 -14.94 14.46
C GLU A 180 -11.20 -15.61 13.27
N ASP A 181 -11.96 -16.34 12.45
CA ASP A 181 -11.51 -17.00 11.23
C ASP A 181 -11.01 -16.02 10.14
N LYS A 182 -11.30 -14.72 10.28
CA LYS A 182 -10.94 -13.66 9.34
C LYS A 182 -9.90 -12.66 9.86
N ARG A 183 -9.41 -12.82 11.09
CA ARG A 183 -8.45 -11.90 11.73
C ARG A 183 -7.02 -12.04 11.18
N ASN A 184 -6.61 -13.23 10.72
CA ASN A 184 -5.24 -13.48 10.25
C ASN A 184 -5.12 -13.39 8.71
N GLN A 185 -4.73 -12.24 8.19
CA GLN A 185 -4.60 -12.02 6.73
C GLN A 185 -3.17 -12.01 6.20
N HIS A 186 -2.16 -11.83 7.08
CA HIS A 186 -0.78 -11.57 6.65
C HIS A 186 0.14 -12.80 6.63
N HIS A 187 -0.36 -13.98 7.05
CA HIS A 187 0.32 -15.29 6.98
C HIS A 187 1.85 -15.21 7.14
N TYR A 188 2.33 -14.94 8.36
CA TYR A 188 3.76 -14.89 8.67
C TYR A 188 4.09 -15.71 9.92
N LYS A 189 5.36 -16.05 10.07
CA LYS A 189 5.92 -16.72 11.26
C LYS A 189 7.11 -15.93 11.77
N ILE A 190 7.10 -15.61 13.07
CA ILE A 190 8.25 -14.98 13.73
C ILE A 190 9.30 -16.05 13.98
N ILE A 191 10.55 -15.76 13.63
CA ILE A 191 11.71 -16.64 13.87
C ILE A 191 12.60 -16.07 14.97
N SER A 192 12.88 -14.76 14.91
CA SER A 192 13.60 -14.02 15.94
C SER A 192 13.19 -12.55 15.88
N LEU A 193 13.18 -11.87 17.02
CA LEU A 193 12.92 -10.42 17.12
C LEU A 193 14.19 -9.62 17.39
N GLY A 194 15.37 -10.22 17.17
CA GLY A 194 16.63 -9.66 17.64
C GLY A 194 16.84 -9.96 19.13
N ASP A 195 18.09 -10.04 19.57
CA ASP A 195 18.43 -10.13 20.99
C ASP A 195 18.44 -8.72 21.62
N ASN A 196 17.97 -8.64 22.89
CA ASN A 196 17.90 -7.53 23.86
C ASN A 196 16.45 -7.00 24.09
N GLU A 197 15.80 -7.11 25.24
CA GLU A 197 16.20 -7.35 26.64
C GLU A 197 15.11 -8.16 27.38
N GLU A 198 15.50 -8.79 28.49
CA GLU A 198 14.57 -9.29 29.51
C GLU A 198 13.65 -8.14 29.94
N TRP A 199 12.34 -8.31 29.76
CA TRP A 199 11.37 -7.39 30.34
C TRP A 199 11.30 -7.69 31.85
N GLU A 200 12.03 -6.91 32.66
CA GLU A 200 11.80 -6.86 34.12
C GLU A 200 10.42 -6.28 34.46
#